data_AF-A0A2E9W389-F1
#
_entry.id   AF-A0A2E9W389-F1
#
_cell.length_a   1.000
_cell.length_b   1.000
_cell.length_c   1.000
_cell.angle_alpha   90.00
_cell.angle_beta   90.00
_cell.angle_gamma   90.00
#
_symmetry.space_group_name_H-M   'P 1'
#
loop_
_entity.id
_entity.type
_entity.pdbx_description
1 polymer ?
#
loop_
_entity_poly.entity_id
_entity_poly.type
_entity_poly.pdbx_seq_one_letter_code
_entity_poly.pdbx_strand_id
1 'polypeptide(L)' 'MLIDCNDCSLVDTDACSDCMVTYLCSRQPGEAVVVELAEHRAISLLAGAGLVPPLRHVDRG' A
#
# COMPACT_ATOMS: atom_id res chain seq x y z
N MET A 1 7.13 -2.23 -8.40
CA MET A 1 5.84 -1.52 -8.20
C MET A 1 6.16 -0.25 -7.46
N LEU A 2 5.80 0.91 -8.01
CA LEU A 2 5.90 2.20 -7.33
C LEU A 2 4.50 2.54 -6.81
N ILE A 3 4.39 2.90 -5.55
CA ILE A 3 3.14 3.41 -4.98
C ILE A 3 3.35 4.89 -4.70
N ASP A 4 2.54 5.73 -5.33
CA ASP A 4 2.47 7.15 -5.04
C ASP A 4 1.05 7.49 -4.56
N CYS A 5 0.93 7.92 -3.30
CA CYS A 5 -0.35 8.36 -2.75
C CYS A 5 -0.88 9.61 -3.43
N ASN A 6 -0.02 10.45 -4.01
CA ASN A 6 -0.39 11.67 -4.69
C ASN A 6 -1.03 11.39 -6.06
N ASP A 7 -0.77 10.21 -6.62
CA ASP A 7 -1.33 9.72 -7.89
C ASP A 7 -2.42 8.64 -7.69
N CYS A 8 -2.93 8.53 -6.46
CA CYS A 8 -3.99 7.59 -6.15
C CYS A 8 -5.36 8.21 -6.44
N SER A 9 -6.21 7.51 -7.18
CA SER A 9 -7.61 7.89 -7.44
C SER A 9 -8.47 7.99 -6.16
N LEU A 10 -8.02 7.38 -5.05
CA LEU A 10 -8.70 7.40 -3.74
C LEU A 10 -8.10 8.40 -2.75
N VAL A 11 -7.14 9.23 -3.17
CA VAL A 11 -6.54 10.25 -2.30
C VAL A 11 -7.62 11.16 -1.69
N ASP A 12 -7.42 11.55 -0.43
CA ASP A 12 -8.35 12.37 0.37
C ASP A 12 -9.75 11.78 0.61
N THR A 13 -9.93 10.46 0.40
CA THR A 13 -11.15 9.75 0.79
C THR A 13 -10.97 8.97 2.09
N ASP A 14 -12.08 8.50 2.69
CA ASP A 14 -12.05 7.65 3.89
C ASP A 14 -11.26 6.35 3.68
N ALA A 15 -11.02 5.92 2.43
CA ALA A 15 -10.19 4.77 2.13
C ALA A 15 -8.73 4.93 2.62
N CYS A 16 -8.22 6.16 2.74
CA CYS A 16 -6.87 6.45 3.25
C CYS A 16 -6.73 6.18 4.76
N SER A 17 -7.82 6.27 5.53
CA SER A 17 -7.80 6.10 6.98
C SER A 17 -7.47 4.68 7.43
N ASP A 18 -7.79 3.69 6.59
CA ASP A 18 -7.49 2.25 6.76
C ASP A 18 -6.55 1.74 5.65
N CYS A 19 -5.76 2.64 5.05
CA CYS A 19 -4.78 2.26 4.03
C CYS A 19 -3.45 1.93 4.69
N MET A 20 -2.96 0.70 4.49
CA MET A 20 -1.61 0.29 4.90
C MET A 20 -0.53 1.23 4.37
N VAL A 21 -0.75 1.82 3.18
CA VAL A 21 0.19 2.72 2.51
C VAL A 21 0.41 4.01 3.32
N THR A 22 -0.57 4.49 4.09
CA THR A 22 -0.40 5.65 4.97
C THR A 22 0.76 5.44 5.96
N TYR A 23 0.93 4.21 6.46
CA TYR A 23 2.03 3.84 7.36
C TYR A 23 3.35 3.56 6.64
N LEU A 24 3.30 3.17 5.37
CA LEU A 24 4.51 2.90 4.58
C LEU A 24 5.10 4.19 4.00
N CYS A 25 4.25 5.13 3.59
CA CYS A 25 4.62 6.38 2.93
C CYS A 25 4.79 7.57 3.88
N SER A 26 4.40 7.48 5.17
CA SER A 26 4.72 8.49 6.19
C SER A 26 6.18 8.50 6.61
N ARG A 27 7.03 7.67 5.99
CA ARG A 27 8.45 7.52 6.30
C ARG A 27 9.29 8.58 5.60
N GLN A 28 10.44 8.92 6.18
CA GLN A 28 11.30 9.96 5.63
C GLN A 28 11.92 9.50 4.30
N PRO A 29 12.22 10.41 3.35
CA PRO A 29 12.96 10.07 2.13
C PRO A 29 14.28 9.37 2.48
N GLY A 30 14.44 8.10 2.05
CA GLY A 30 15.57 7.24 2.42
C GLY A 30 15.18 6.03 3.29
N GLU A 31 13.99 6.04 3.89
CA GLU A 31 13.41 4.91 4.65
C GLU A 31 12.49 4.06 3.75
N ALA A 32 12.93 3.80 2.52
CA ALA A 32 12.16 3.01 1.56
C ALA A 32 11.86 1.62 2.12
N VAL A 33 10.61 1.18 1.97
CA VAL A 33 10.20 -0.17 2.37
C VAL A 33 10.60 -1.12 1.25
N VAL A 34 11.65 -1.89 1.50
CA VAL A 34 12.06 -2.98 0.60
C VAL A 34 11.33 -4.24 1.03
N VAL A 35 10.62 -4.85 0.09
CA VAL A 35 9.89 -6.10 0.30
C VAL A 35 10.35 -7.08 -0.76
N GLU A 36 10.84 -8.24 -0.31
CA GLU A 36 11.26 -9.31 -1.20
C GLU A 36 10.05 -9.96 -1.90
N LEU A 37 10.28 -10.59 -3.04
CA LEU A 37 9.19 -11.23 -3.81
C LEU A 37 8.41 -12.26 -2.98
N ALA A 38 9.10 -13.01 -2.11
CA ALA A 38 8.46 -13.98 -1.22
C ALA A 38 7.54 -13.32 -0.20
N GLU A 39 7.97 -12.20 0.38
CA GLU A 39 7.17 -11.42 1.33
C GLU A 39 5.97 -10.79 0.65
N HIS A 40 6.14 -10.24 -0.56
CA HIS A 40 5.04 -9.68 -1.34
C HIS A 40 3.96 -10.73 -1.66
N ARG A 41 4.37 -11.96 -1.97
CA ARG A 41 3.45 -13.10 -2.17
C ARG A 41 2.73 -13.46 -0.88
N ALA A 42 3.43 -13.50 0.25
CA ALA A 42 2.82 -13.77 1.55
C ALA A 42 1.76 -12.71 1.89
N ILE A 43 2.06 -11.43 1.70
CA ILE A 43 1.10 -10.32 1.90
C ILE A 43 -0.13 -10.51 1.00
N SER A 44 0.07 -10.85 -0.28
CA SER A 44 -1.03 -11.09 -1.22
C SER A 44 -1.92 -12.27 -0.80
N LEU A 45 -1.32 -13.35 -0.29
CA LEU A 45 -2.06 -14.50 0.23
C LEU A 45 -2.88 -14.15 1.48
N LEU A 46 -2.28 -13.43 2.42
CA LEU A 46 -2.96 -12.97 3.63
C LEU A 46 -4.12 -12.04 3.30
N ALA A 47 -3.95 -11.14 2.31
CA ALA A 47 -5.01 -10.26 1.84
C ALA A 47 -6.16 -11.04 1.20
N GLY A 48 -5.85 -12.03 0.35
CA GLY A 48 -6.85 -12.93 -0.24
C GLY A 48 -7.62 -13.76 0.81
N ALA A 49 -6.99 -14.05 1.95
CA ALA A 49 -7.62 -14.71 3.09
C ALA A 49 -8.36 -13.75 4.06
N GLY A 50 -8.32 -12.43 3.81
CA GLY A 50 -8.95 -11.42 4.65
C GLY A 50 -8.24 -11.16 5.99
N LEU A 51 -6.98 -11.61 6.14
CA LEU A 51 -6.20 -11.45 7.37
C LEU A 51 -5.47 -10.10 7.45
N VAL A 52 -5.27 -9.45 6.31
CA VAL A 52 -4.71 -8.09 6.21
C VAL A 52 -5.51 -7.29 5.17
N PRO A 53 -5.55 -5.95 5.27
CA PRO A 53 -6.14 -5.14 4.21
C PRO A 53 -5.41 -5.37 2.87
N PRO A 54 -6.14 -5.49 1.74
CA PRO A 54 -5.52 -5.54 0.43
C PRO A 54 -4.88 -4.19 0.07
N LEU A 55 -4.00 -4.19 -0.94
CA LEU A 55 -3.51 -2.93 -1.51
C LEU A 55 -4.68 -2.16 -2.11
N ARG A 56 -5.01 -1.00 -1.53
CA ARG A 56 -6.12 -0.14 -1.95
C ARG A 56 -5.71 0.93 -2.97
N HIS A 57 -4.42 1.04 -3.31
CA HIS A 57 -3.94 2.02 -4.30
C HIS A 57 -4.56 1.73 -5.67
N VAL A 58 -5.11 2.77 -6.27
CA VAL A 58 -5.68 2.73 -7.62
C VAL A 58 -5.06 3.90 -8.37
N ASP A 59 -4.26 3.59 -9.38
CA ASP A 59 -3.60 4.57 -10.23
C ASP A 59 -4.63 5.51 -10.91
N ARG A 60 -4.29 6.78 -11.04
CA ARG A 60 -5.15 7.80 -11.69
C ARG A 60 -4.87 7.91 -13.20
N GLY A 61 -3.69 7.46 -13.66
CA GLY A 61 -3.27 7.43 -15.06
C GLY A 61 -2.16 8.41 -15.41
#